data_AF-A0A368DU37-F1
#
_entry.id   AF-A0A368DU37-F1
#
_cell.length_a   1.000
_cell.length_b   1.000
_cell.length_c   1.000
_cell.angle_alpha   90.00
_cell.angle_beta   90.00
_cell.angle_gamma   90.00
#
_symmetry.space_group_name_H-M   'P 1'
#
loop_
_entity.id
_entity.type
_entity.pdbx_description
1 polymer ?
#
loop_
_entity_poly.entity_id
_entity_poly.type
_entity_poly.pdbx_seq_one_letter_code
_entity_poly.pdbx_strand_id
1 'polypeptide(L)'
;MHKNWFKLLLTLKMLIAPICLHAEPFVVLSYNNSSELSERDNPFSLDPDYSLKHRVSSGETLNVIIKRYYEKSGLNLSFLQLAIVSINKHAFRNKNINYMIADQTIHLPSINQISKLMKGIDFDLDEVTDGRNENIYFYGG
;
A
#
# COMPACT_ATOMS: atom_id res chain seq x y z
N MET A 1 -57.59 1.53 -47.27
CA MET A 1 -56.22 1.02 -47.53
C MET A 1 -55.15 1.45 -46.51
N HIS A 2 -55.31 2.53 -45.74
CA HIS A 2 -54.29 3.03 -44.80
C HIS A 2 -53.97 2.12 -43.58
N LYS A 3 -54.94 1.34 -43.08
CA LYS A 3 -54.77 0.49 -41.88
C LYS A 3 -53.79 -0.68 -42.09
N ASN A 4 -53.71 -1.22 -43.30
CA ASN A 4 -52.80 -2.32 -43.63
C ASN A 4 -51.36 -1.82 -43.84
N TRP A 5 -51.21 -0.59 -44.33
CA TRP A 5 -49.90 0.07 -44.46
C TRP A 5 -49.26 0.35 -43.10
N PHE A 6 -50.05 0.80 -42.12
CA PHE A 6 -49.56 1.03 -40.76
C PHE A 6 -49.10 -0.29 -40.09
N LYS A 7 -49.86 -1.38 -40.28
CA LYS A 7 -49.47 -2.70 -39.80
C LYS A 7 -48.17 -3.19 -40.45
N LEU A 8 -48.01 -2.96 -41.75
CA LEU A 8 -46.79 -3.33 -42.49
C LEU A 8 -45.56 -2.56 -41.98
N LEU A 9 -45.70 -1.26 -41.72
CA LEU A 9 -44.65 -0.44 -41.12
C LEU A 9 -44.27 -0.92 -39.71
N LEU A 10 -45.27 -1.31 -38.90
CA LEU A 10 -45.05 -1.85 -37.56
C LEU A 10 -44.28 -3.17 -37.61
N THR A 11 -44.69 -4.09 -38.50
CA THR A 11 -44.01 -5.38 -38.67
C THR A 11 -42.59 -5.23 -39.19
N LEU A 12 -42.36 -4.26 -40.07
CA LEU A 12 -41.02 -3.98 -40.61
C LEU A 12 -40.08 -3.44 -39.52
N LYS A 13 -40.56 -2.53 -38.66
CA LYS A 13 -39.76 -2.04 -37.53
C LYS A 13 -39.41 -3.14 -36.53
N MET A 14 -40.33 -4.08 -36.30
CA MET A 14 -40.09 -5.22 -35.41
C MET A 14 -39.02 -6.17 -35.96
N LEU A 15 -38.90 -6.29 -37.29
CA LEU A 15 -37.91 -7.14 -37.94
C LEU A 15 -36.47 -6.57 -37.89
N ILE A 16 -36.32 -5.24 -37.83
CA ILE A 16 -35.02 -4.55 -37.91
C ILE A 16 -34.41 -4.30 -36.51
N ALA A 17 -35.21 -4.35 -35.45
CA ALA A 17 -34.78 -4.13 -34.07
C ALA A 17 -33.56 -4.95 -33.58
N PRO A 18 -33.41 -6.27 -33.90
CA PRO A 18 -32.29 -7.05 -33.36
C PRO A 18 -30.94 -6.69 -33.98
N ILE A 19 -30.92 -5.99 -35.13
CA ILE A 19 -29.69 -5.64 -35.86
C ILE A 19 -29.01 -4.40 -35.25
N CYS A 20 -29.74 -3.62 -34.45
CA CYS A 20 -29.23 -2.42 -33.79
C CYS A 20 -28.76 -2.65 -32.34
N LEU A 21 -28.84 -3.88 -31.81
CA LEU A 21 -28.36 -4.22 -30.48
C LEU A 21 -26.84 -4.48 -30.52
N HIS A 22 -26.06 -3.41 -30.44
CA HIS A 22 -24.61 -3.51 -30.28
C HIS A 22 -24.30 -3.72 -28.80
N ALA A 23 -23.97 -4.95 -28.40
CA ALA A 23 -23.48 -5.23 -27.06
C ALA A 23 -22.03 -4.72 -26.94
N GLU A 24 -21.73 -3.97 -25.88
CA GLU A 24 -20.35 -3.65 -25.52
C GLU A 24 -19.69 -4.89 -24.92
N PRO A 25 -18.40 -5.15 -25.20
CA PRO A 25 -17.68 -6.27 -24.62
C PRO A 25 -17.56 -6.08 -23.10
N PHE A 26 -18.14 -6.99 -22.33
CA PHE A 26 -17.96 -7.03 -20.89
C PHE A 26 -16.61 -7.65 -20.56
N VAL A 27 -15.68 -6.83 -20.07
CA VAL A 27 -14.37 -7.29 -19.62
C VAL A 27 -14.51 -7.83 -18.21
N VAL A 28 -14.51 -9.15 -18.07
CA VAL A 28 -14.32 -9.80 -16.76
C VAL A 28 -12.82 -9.86 -16.50
N LEU A 29 -12.35 -9.06 -15.54
CA LEU A 29 -11.02 -9.23 -14.99
C LEU A 29 -11.03 -10.49 -14.12
N SER A 30 -10.60 -11.61 -14.69
CA SER A 30 -10.27 -12.81 -13.92
C SER A 30 -8.91 -12.59 -13.25
N TYR A 31 -8.93 -12.35 -11.95
CA TYR A 31 -7.71 -12.37 -11.14
C TYR A 31 -7.33 -13.85 -10.94
N ASN A 32 -6.35 -14.32 -11.69
CA ASN A 32 -5.74 -15.64 -11.51
C ASN A 32 -5.02 -15.67 -10.14
N ASN A 33 -5.77 -15.99 -9.08
CA ASN A 33 -5.29 -15.92 -7.70
C ASN A 33 -4.75 -17.26 -7.17
N SER A 34 -4.66 -18.30 -8.00
CA SER A 34 -4.44 -19.68 -7.53
C SER A 34 -2.98 -20.10 -7.35
N SER A 35 -1.99 -19.25 -7.64
CA SER A 35 -0.57 -19.63 -7.54
C SER A 35 0.35 -18.63 -6.81
N GLU A 36 -0.08 -17.39 -6.56
CA GLU A 36 0.75 -16.37 -5.86
C GLU A 36 0.29 -16.02 -4.43
N LEU A 37 -0.85 -16.56 -3.98
CA LEU A 37 -1.37 -16.33 -2.62
C LEU A 37 -0.97 -17.41 -1.61
N SER A 38 -0.53 -18.58 -2.07
CA SER A 38 -0.38 -19.76 -1.23
C SER A 38 0.81 -19.74 -0.27
N GLU A 39 1.70 -18.74 -0.34
CA GLU A 39 2.83 -18.57 0.58
C GLU A 39 2.88 -17.22 1.30
N ARG A 40 1.77 -16.46 1.32
CA ARG A 40 1.71 -15.17 2.05
C ARG A 40 1.38 -15.39 3.53
N ASP A 41 2.19 -16.19 4.20
CA ASP A 41 2.14 -16.38 5.66
C ASP A 41 2.97 -15.31 6.38
N ASN A 42 2.79 -14.05 5.96
CA ASN A 42 3.48 -12.91 6.54
C ASN A 42 2.46 -12.08 7.36
N PRO A 43 2.72 -11.76 8.63
CA PRO A 43 1.78 -11.03 9.47
C PRO A 43 1.39 -9.66 8.88
N PHE A 44 2.31 -8.98 8.18
CA PHE A 44 2.03 -7.71 7.50
C PHE A 44 1.07 -7.84 6.31
N SER A 45 0.83 -9.04 5.81
CA SER A 45 -0.16 -9.33 4.75
C SER A 45 -1.48 -9.84 5.30
N LEU A 46 -1.45 -10.52 6.44
CA LEU A 46 -2.61 -11.14 7.06
C LEU A 46 -3.45 -10.12 7.84
N ASP A 47 -2.79 -9.21 8.56
CA ASP A 47 -3.43 -8.18 9.37
C ASP A 47 -3.06 -6.78 8.84
N PRO A 48 -4.02 -6.03 8.25
CA PRO A 48 -3.79 -4.69 7.71
C PRO A 48 -3.35 -3.64 8.74
N ASP A 49 -3.59 -3.88 10.03
CA ASP A 49 -3.22 -3.00 11.14
C ASP A 49 -1.96 -3.47 11.89
N TYR A 50 -1.41 -4.63 11.53
CA TYR A 50 -0.19 -5.14 12.11
C TYR A 50 0.99 -4.21 11.83
N SER A 51 1.63 -3.76 12.90
CA SER A 51 2.85 -2.96 12.85
C SER A 51 3.81 -3.44 13.93
N LEU A 52 5.11 -3.19 13.72
CA LEU A 52 6.16 -3.70 14.62
C LEU A 52 7.24 -2.66 14.82
N LYS A 53 7.83 -2.62 16.02
CA LYS A 53 9.04 -1.82 16.28
C LYS A 53 10.27 -2.72 16.21
N HIS A 54 11.32 -2.26 15.53
CA HIS A 54 12.60 -2.95 15.38
C HIS A 54 13.75 -2.05 15.83
N ARG A 55 14.67 -2.58 16.64
CA ARG A 55 15.89 -1.85 17.03
C ARG A 55 17.01 -2.18 16.06
N VAL A 56 17.53 -1.15 15.41
CA VAL A 56 18.54 -1.28 14.34
C VAL A 56 19.85 -1.77 14.94
N SER A 57 20.36 -2.88 14.42
CA SER A 57 21.66 -3.41 14.83
C SER A 57 22.82 -2.66 14.17
N SER A 58 24.01 -2.70 14.77
CA SER A 58 25.19 -2.06 14.18
C SER A 58 25.52 -2.67 12.80
N GLY A 59 25.62 -1.81 11.78
CA GLY A 59 25.87 -2.20 10.39
C GLY A 59 24.65 -2.80 9.65
N GLU A 60 23.47 -2.85 10.28
CA GLU A 60 22.25 -3.31 9.63
C GLU A 60 21.73 -2.27 8.63
N THR A 61 21.24 -2.75 7.47
CA THR A 61 20.68 -1.88 6.42
C THR A 61 19.18 -2.05 6.32
N LEU A 62 18.50 -1.03 5.79
CA LEU A 62 17.05 -1.07 5.62
C LEU A 62 16.61 -2.23 4.72
N ASN A 63 17.39 -2.57 3.69
CA ASN A 63 17.06 -3.68 2.81
C ASN A 63 17.08 -5.03 3.54
N VAL A 64 18.02 -5.23 4.48
CA VAL A 64 18.06 -6.44 5.32
C VAL A 64 16.85 -6.52 6.23
N ILE A 65 16.44 -5.40 6.82
CA ILE A 65 15.25 -5.31 7.67
C ILE A 65 13.98 -5.60 6.86
N ILE A 66 13.83 -4.94 5.70
CA ILE A 66 12.69 -5.15 4.80
C ILE A 66 12.62 -6.63 4.39
N LYS A 67 13.74 -7.23 3.98
CA LYS A 67 13.78 -8.65 3.65
C LYS A 67 13.40 -9.51 4.85
N ARG A 68 13.85 -9.20 6.07
CA ARG A 68 13.52 -10.00 7.25
C ARG A 68 12.02 -9.99 7.58
N TYR A 69 11.38 -8.82 7.50
CA TYR A 69 10.01 -8.64 8.00
C TYR A 69 8.94 -8.69 6.93
N TYR A 70 9.26 -8.29 5.69
CA TYR A 70 8.30 -8.14 4.60
C TYR A 70 8.57 -9.10 3.44
N GLU A 71 9.56 -9.98 3.54
CA GLU A 71 9.70 -11.07 2.57
C GLU A 71 8.41 -11.90 2.54
N LYS A 72 7.98 -12.25 1.33
CA LYS A 72 6.69 -12.91 1.05
C LYS A 72 5.44 -12.14 1.45
N SER A 73 5.55 -10.86 1.85
CA SER A 73 4.35 -10.05 2.13
C SER A 73 3.57 -9.65 0.85
N GLY A 74 4.23 -9.71 -0.31
CA GLY A 74 3.67 -9.24 -1.58
C GLY A 74 3.57 -7.71 -1.68
N LEU A 75 4.07 -6.96 -0.69
CA LEU A 75 4.14 -5.51 -0.74
C LEU A 75 5.23 -5.04 -1.69
N ASN A 76 4.98 -3.92 -2.37
CA ASN A 76 5.97 -3.29 -3.22
C ASN A 76 7.09 -2.66 -2.38
N LEU A 77 8.31 -3.17 -2.55
CA LEU A 77 9.47 -2.79 -1.74
C LEU A 77 9.83 -1.31 -1.87
N SER A 78 9.67 -0.71 -3.05
CA SER A 78 10.00 0.70 -3.29
C SER A 78 9.09 1.64 -2.48
N PHE A 79 7.79 1.38 -2.48
CA PHE A 79 6.83 2.16 -1.66
C PHE A 79 7.05 1.92 -0.17
N LEU A 80 7.31 0.67 0.22
CA LEU A 80 7.60 0.32 1.61
C LEU A 80 8.85 1.04 2.14
N GLN A 81 9.91 1.08 1.34
CA GLN A 81 11.14 1.79 1.66
C GLN A 81 10.89 3.29 1.91
N LEU A 82 10.12 3.94 1.03
CA LEU A 82 9.74 5.34 1.19
C LEU A 82 8.88 5.57 2.45
N ALA A 83 7.93 4.68 2.72
CA ALA A 83 7.08 4.76 3.90
C ALA A 83 7.88 4.64 5.20
N ILE A 84 8.78 3.66 5.29
CA ILE A 84 9.63 3.45 6.47
C ILE A 84 10.53 4.66 6.70
N VAL A 85 11.14 5.21 5.66
CA VAL A 85 12.02 6.40 5.78
C VAL A 85 11.23 7.65 6.16
N SER A 86 10.02 7.81 5.63
CA SER A 86 9.14 8.94 5.94
C SER A 86 8.67 8.93 7.39
N ILE A 87 8.33 7.75 7.94
CA ILE A 87 7.91 7.60 9.33
C ILE A 87 9.10 7.78 10.29
N ASN A 88 10.25 7.19 9.97
CA ASN A 88 11.37 7.08 10.91
C ASN A 88 12.49 8.08 10.63
N LYS A 89 12.14 9.36 10.40
CA LYS A 89 13.12 10.39 10.00
C LYS A 89 14.32 10.48 10.95
N HIS A 90 14.11 10.20 12.25
CA HIS A 90 15.14 10.21 13.30
C HIS A 90 16.18 9.10 13.15
N ALA A 91 15.83 7.97 12.52
CA ALA A 91 16.72 6.83 12.38
C ALA A 91 17.61 6.88 11.13
N PHE A 92 17.41 7.85 10.24
CA PHE A 92 18.17 8.02 9.00
C PHE A 92 18.96 9.32 9.00
N ARG A 93 20.28 9.23 8.83
CA ARG A 93 21.15 10.42 8.73
C ARG A 93 20.77 11.21 7.47
N ASN A 94 20.38 12.47 7.64
CA ASN A 94 19.96 13.36 6.54
C ASN A 94 18.86 12.76 5.64
N LYS A 95 17.98 11.90 6.17
CA LYS A 95 16.96 11.17 5.39
C LYS A 95 17.54 10.29 4.28
N ASN A 96 18.82 9.94 4.37
CA ASN A 96 19.48 9.06 3.41
C ASN A 96 19.25 7.61 3.78
N ILE A 97 18.63 6.87 2.87
CA ILE A 97 18.22 5.47 3.07
C ILE A 97 19.41 4.53 3.27
N ASN A 98 20.57 4.91 2.74
CA ASN A 98 21.81 4.14 2.87
C ASN A 98 22.50 4.33 4.23
N TYR A 99 22.05 5.30 5.05
CA TYR A 99 22.68 5.64 6.32
C TYR A 99 21.68 5.56 7.47
N MET A 100 21.54 4.37 8.03
CA MET A 100 20.80 4.13 9.26
C MET A 100 21.70 4.35 10.48
N ILE A 101 21.13 4.90 11.55
CA ILE A 101 21.78 5.09 12.83
C ILE A 101 21.54 3.83 13.69
N ALA A 102 22.61 3.22 14.18
CA ALA A 102 22.52 2.04 15.04
C ALA A 102 21.82 2.35 16.38
N ASP A 103 21.24 1.32 17.00
CA ASP A 103 20.50 1.36 18.27
C ASP A 103 19.24 2.23 18.28
N GLN A 104 18.89 2.86 17.16
CA GLN A 104 17.61 3.54 17.00
C GLN A 104 16.48 2.53 16.84
N THR A 105 15.33 2.82 17.45
CA THR A 105 14.11 2.05 17.24
C THR A 105 13.35 2.64 16.06
N ILE A 106 13.08 1.80 15.06
CA ILE A 106 12.26 2.13 13.89
C ILE A 106 10.91 1.44 13.96
N HIS A 107 9.90 2.15 13.48
CA HIS A 107 8.54 1.66 13.27
C HIS A 107 8.39 1.06 11.87
N LEU A 108 7.98 -0.20 11.81
CA LEU A 108 7.63 -0.93 10.61
C LEU A 108 6.12 -0.79 10.38
N PRO A 109 5.70 -0.04 9.35
CA PRO A 109 4.30 0.36 9.21
C PRO A 109 3.38 -0.74 8.71
N SER A 110 2.11 -0.67 9.13
CA SER A 110 1.04 -1.51 8.61
C SER A 110 0.58 -1.07 7.22
N ILE A 111 -0.20 -1.92 6.53
CA ILE A 111 -0.81 -1.56 5.23
C ILE A 111 -1.68 -0.31 5.36
N ASN A 112 -2.45 -0.21 6.44
CA ASN A 112 -3.30 0.95 6.68
C ASN A 112 -2.50 2.22 6.93
N GLN A 113 -1.36 2.13 7.64
CA GLN A 113 -0.46 3.27 7.84
C GLN A 113 0.19 3.71 6.52
N ILE A 114 0.65 2.77 5.69
CA ILE A 114 1.17 3.07 4.34
C ILE A 114 0.08 3.74 3.50
N SER A 115 -1.16 3.23 3.53
CA SER A 115 -2.28 3.81 2.79
C SER A 115 -2.59 5.25 3.22
N LYS A 116 -2.60 5.52 4.53
CA LYS A 116 -2.80 6.88 5.07
C LYS A 116 -1.68 7.82 4.62
N LEU A 117 -0.41 7.41 4.71
CA LEU A 117 0.72 8.18 4.18
C LEU A 117 0.54 8.55 2.71
N MET A 118 0.17 7.58 1.87
CA MET A 118 -0.02 7.79 0.44
C MET A 118 -1.17 8.75 0.14
N LYS A 119 -2.20 8.76 1.00
CA LYS A 119 -3.34 9.68 0.91
C LYS A 119 -3.04 11.07 1.50
N GLY A 120 -1.87 11.27 2.09
CA GLY A 120 -1.54 12.50 2.82
C GLY A 120 -2.39 12.70 4.06
N ILE A 121 -2.90 11.62 4.65
CA ILE A 121 -3.67 11.64 5.89
C ILE A 121 -2.67 11.53 7.04
N ASP A 122 -2.68 12.51 7.92
CA ASP A 122 -1.88 12.48 9.15
C ASP A 122 -2.40 11.38 10.09
N PHE A 123 -1.48 10.70 10.77
CA PHE A 123 -1.80 9.74 11.80
C PHE A 123 -0.72 9.77 12.88
N ASP A 124 -1.16 9.58 14.12
CA ASP A 124 -0.26 9.46 15.24
C ASP A 124 0.25 8.03 15.33
N LEU A 125 1.53 7.92 15.66
CA LEU A 125 2.13 6.65 16.06
C LEU A 125 2.00 6.56 17.57
N ASP A 126 1.67 5.36 18.08
CA ASP A 126 1.73 5.07 19.51
C ASP A 126 3.21 5.02 19.94
N GLU A 127 3.83 6.20 20.01
CA GLU A 127 5.20 6.39 20.43
C GLU A 127 5.22 6.30 21.95
N VAL A 128 5.74 5.18 22.48
CA VAL A 128 6.22 5.16 23.85
C VAL A 128 7.44 6.09 23.84
N THR A 129 7.21 7.34 24.22
CA THR A 129 8.29 8.29 24.48
C THR A 129 9.11 7.74 25.63
N ASP A 130 10.19 7.03 25.32
CA ASP A 130 11.26 6.81 26.28
C ASP A 130 11.81 8.19 26.66
N GLY A 131 11.74 8.51 27.94
CA GLY A 131 11.97 9.84 28.48
C GLY A 131 13.34 10.37 28.07
N ARG A 132 13.31 11.43 27.27
CA ARG A 132 14.35 12.46 27.07
C ARG A 132 15.58 12.29 27.99
N ASN A 133 16.72 11.91 27.43
CA ASN A 133 18.00 12.38 27.96
C ASN A 133 18.17 13.85 27.55
N GLU A 134 17.81 14.74 28.48
CA GLU A 134 18.05 16.18 28.42
C GLU A 134 19.56 16.45 28.52
N ASN A 135 20.29 16.26 27.44
CA ASN A 135 21.70 16.65 27.41
C ASN A 135 21.79 18.17 27.26
N ILE A 136 21.83 18.87 28.39
CA ILE A 136 22.12 20.31 28.49
C ILE A 136 23.62 20.51 28.24
N TYR A 137 23.98 21.16 27.13
CA TYR A 137 25.36 21.55 26.86
C TYR A 137 25.63 22.95 27.41
N PHE A 138 26.50 23.04 28.43
CA PHE A 138 27.01 24.30 28.94
C PHE A 138 28.31 24.66 28.21
N TYR A 139 28.31 25.78 27.49
CA TYR A 139 29.52 26.44 27.04
C TYR A 139 29.79 27.60 28.01
N GLY A 140 30.78 27.41 28.89
CA GLY A 140 31.27 28.47 29.79
C GLY A 140 32.07 29.50 29.02
N GLY A 141 31.77 30.78 29.26
CA GLY A 141 32.55 31.93 28.80
C GLY A 141 33.65 32.32 29.78
#